data_AF-A0A7X7PB90-F1
#
_entry.id   AF-A0A7X7PB90-F1
#
_cell.length_a   1.000
_cell.length_b   1.000
_cell.length_c   1.000
_cell.angle_alpha   90.00
_cell.angle_beta   90.00
_cell.angle_gamma   90.00
#
_symmetry.space_group_name_H-M   'P 1'
#
loop_
_entity.id
_entity.type
_entity.pdbx_description
1 polymer ?
#
loop_
_entity_poly.entity_id
_entity_poly.type
_entity_poly.pdbx_seq_one_letter_code
_entity_poly.pdbx_strand_id
1 'polypeptide(L)'
;GFVHFNVPGQSRKFEVQTVGPHIRFTSGRWAQGEARRTQLVLIGVGMDGDAVLRALGECVAENDDADTGAMLGVHRYTAAV
;
A
#
# COMPACT_ATOMS: atom_id res chain seq x y z
N GLY A 1 -7.06 0.10 4.79
CA GLY A 1 -5.73 -0.08 5.42
C GLY A 1 -4.78 1.00 4.94
N PHE A 2 -3.52 0.95 5.32
CA PHE A 2 -2.49 1.91 4.90
C PHE A 2 -1.30 1.20 4.25
N VAL A 3 -0.74 1.81 3.23
CA VAL A 3 0.46 1.32 2.53
C VAL A 3 1.54 2.40 2.57
N HIS A 4 2.76 1.96 2.88
CA HIS A 4 3.98 2.73 2.73
C HIS A 4 4.75 2.18 1.53
N PHE A 5 4.98 3.01 0.51
CA PHE A 5 5.70 2.61 -0.70
C PHE A 5 7.16 3.05 -0.59
N ASN A 6 8.08 2.10 -0.75
CA ASN A 6 9.51 2.36 -0.77
C ASN A 6 9.97 2.79 -2.17
N VAL A 7 9.57 4.00 -2.58
CA VAL A 7 9.94 4.59 -3.87
C VAL A 7 10.67 5.90 -3.61
N PRO A 8 11.82 6.17 -4.26
CA PRO A 8 12.56 7.41 -4.08
C PRO A 8 11.68 8.66 -4.21
N GLY A 9 11.78 9.57 -3.25
CA GLY A 9 10.98 10.80 -3.20
C GLY A 9 9.54 10.63 -2.70
N GLN A 10 9.06 9.40 -2.51
CA GLN A 10 7.75 9.15 -1.91
C GLN A 10 7.83 9.22 -0.38
N SER A 11 7.00 10.06 0.23
CA SER A 11 6.94 10.23 1.68
C SER A 11 5.51 10.26 2.23
N ARG A 12 4.51 10.13 1.36
CA ARG A 12 3.09 10.18 1.71
C ARG A 12 2.64 8.86 2.32
N LYS A 13 1.59 8.95 3.11
CA LYS A 13 0.79 7.81 3.55
C LYS A 13 -0.29 7.57 2.52
N PHE A 14 -0.54 6.32 2.13
CA PHE A 14 -1.66 5.99 1.25
C PHE A 14 -2.66 5.14 2.01
N GLU A 15 -3.87 5.65 2.18
CA GLU A 15 -5.00 4.80 2.54
C GLU A 15 -5.42 4.00 1.31
N VAL A 16 -5.58 2.70 1.48
CA VAL A 16 -6.08 1.78 0.44
C VAL A 16 -7.36 1.12 0.93
N GLN A 17 -8.33 1.08 0.02
CA GLN A 17 -9.59 0.38 0.20
C GLN A 17 -9.84 -0.47 -1.04
N THR A 18 -10.23 -1.73 -0.83
CA THR A 18 -10.59 -2.65 -1.90
C THR A 18 -11.84 -3.44 -1.54
N VAL A 19 -12.75 -3.59 -2.51
CA VAL A 19 -13.96 -4.41 -2.40
C VAL A 19 -14.20 -5.10 -3.74
N GLY A 20 -14.04 -6.43 -3.77
CA GLY A 20 -14.08 -7.19 -5.01
C GLY A 20 -13.03 -6.65 -6.01
N PRO A 21 -13.41 -6.27 -7.24
CA PRO A 21 -12.48 -5.74 -8.24
C PRO A 21 -12.17 -4.24 -8.06
N HIS A 22 -12.84 -3.53 -7.16
CA HIS A 22 -12.65 -2.09 -7.01
C HIS A 22 -11.51 -1.79 -6.04
N ILE A 23 -10.57 -0.93 -6.47
CA ILE A 23 -9.49 -0.41 -5.64
C ILE A 23 -9.47 1.12 -5.68
N ARG A 24 -9.25 1.74 -4.52
CA ARG A 24 -9.07 3.19 -4.40
C ARG A 24 -7.96 3.50 -3.42
N PHE A 25 -7.16 4.49 -3.78
CA PHE A 25 -6.17 5.10 -2.89
C PHE A 25 -6.58 6.52 -2.50
N THR A 26 -6.18 6.96 -1.31
CA THR A 26 -6.22 8.37 -0.88
C THR A 26 -4.89 8.73 -0.29
N SER A 27 -4.28 9.81 -0.77
CA SER A 27 -2.98 10.26 -0.28
C SER A 27 -3.14 11.16 0.94
N GLY A 28 -2.33 10.92 1.96
CA GLY A 28 -2.32 11.67 3.21
C GLY A 28 -0.89 11.93 3.69
N ARG A 29 -0.76 12.70 4.77
CA ARG A 29 0.51 12.86 5.49
C ARG A 29 0.53 11.86 6.65
N TRP A 30 1.72 11.37 6.99
CA TRP A 30 1.93 10.67 8.25
C TRP A 30 1.78 11.67 9.41
N ALA A 31 1.13 11.25 10.49
CA ALA A 31 1.08 12.08 11.70
C ALA A 31 2.47 12.16 12.36
N GLN A 32 2.69 13.18 13.19
CA GLN A 32 3.93 13.29 13.95
C GLN A 32 4.09 12.08 14.88
N GLY A 33 5.24 11.42 14.83
CA GLY A 33 5.53 10.22 15.62
C GLY A 33 4.86 8.94 15.12
N GLU A 34 4.06 9.00 14.04
CA GLU A 34 3.47 7.81 13.46
C GLU A 34 4.53 6.97 12.74
N ALA A 35 4.58 5.67 13.04
CA ALA A 35 5.45 4.74 12.32
C ALA A 35 5.01 4.62 10.86
N ARG A 36 5.94 4.88 9.93
CA ARG A 36 5.71 4.73 8.48
C ARG A 36 5.75 3.26 8.09
N ARG A 37 4.61 2.58 8.22
CA ARG A 37 4.48 1.15 7.92
C ARG A 37 3.20 0.82 7.17
N THR A 38 3.25 -0.28 6.42
CA THR A 38 2.05 -0.88 5.83
C THR A 38 1.27 -1.61 6.92
N GLN A 39 -0.04 -1.34 7.00
CA GLN A 39 -0.97 -2.00 7.91
C GLN A 39 -2.28 -2.27 7.19
N LEU A 40 -2.59 -3.54 7.00
CA LEU A 40 -3.76 -3.97 6.25
C LEU A 40 -4.69 -4.78 7.15
N VAL A 41 -5.99 -4.64 6.90
CA VAL A 41 -7.03 -5.52 7.44
C VAL A 41 -7.69 -6.15 6.23
N LEU A 42 -7.77 -7.47 6.23
CA LEU A 42 -8.30 -8.26 5.13
C LEU A 42 -9.48 -9.07 5.66
N ILE A 43 -10.59 -9.04 4.92
CA ILE A 43 -11.85 -9.65 5.33
C ILE A 43 -12.38 -10.44 4.15
N GLY A 44 -12.65 -11.73 4.38
CA GLY A 44 -13.17 -12.62 3.36
C GLY A 44 -13.52 -13.99 3.94
N VAL A 45 -14.39 -14.72 3.26
CA VAL A 45 -14.81 -16.07 3.64
C VAL A 45 -13.89 -17.08 2.96
N GLY A 46 -13.43 -18.10 3.70
CA GLY A 46 -12.57 -19.16 3.17
C GLY A 46 -11.16 -18.70 2.77
N MET A 47 -10.69 -17.59 3.36
CA MET A 47 -9.33 -17.10 3.10
C MET A 47 -8.27 -18.02 3.70
N ASP A 48 -7.24 -18.30 2.91
CA ASP A 48 -5.99 -18.88 3.39
C ASP A 48 -5.10 -17.75 3.94
N GLY A 49 -5.01 -17.63 5.26
CA GLY A 49 -4.23 -16.58 5.92
C GLY A 49 -2.73 -16.65 5.65
N ASP A 50 -2.17 -17.86 5.59
CA ASP A 50 -0.73 -18.06 5.41
C ASP A 50 -0.32 -17.74 3.97
N ALA A 51 -1.13 -18.16 3.00
CA ALA A 51 -0.91 -17.80 1.60
C ALA A 51 -0.95 -16.27 1.41
N VAL A 52 -1.87 -15.58 2.09
CA VAL A 52 -1.99 -14.13 2.02
C VAL A 52 -0.80 -13.43 2.69
N LEU A 53 -0.38 -13.89 3.88
CA LEU A 53 0.80 -13.34 4.56
C LEU A 53 2.06 -13.53 3.73
N ARG A 54 2.24 -14.70 3.10
CA ARG A 54 3.36 -14.95 2.18
C ARG A 54 3.35 -14.00 1.00
N ALA A 55 2.21 -13.86 0.31
CA ALA A 55 2.09 -12.96 -0.84
C ALA A 55 2.34 -11.49 -0.46
N LEU A 56 1.91 -11.05 0.72
CA LEU A 56 2.23 -9.71 1.24
C LEU A 56 3.72 -9.57 1.59
N GLY A 57 4.34 -10.63 2.12
CA GLY A 57 5.78 -10.67 2.39
C GLY A 57 6.62 -10.52 1.12
N GLU A 58 6.20 -11.16 0.02
CA GLU A 58 6.83 -11.03 -1.30
C GLU A 58 6.74 -9.60 -1.88
N CYS A 59 5.85 -8.75 -1.34
CA CYS A 59 5.72 -7.35 -1.73
C CYS A 59 6.63 -6.40 -0.93
N VAL A 60 7.34 -6.88 0.09
CA VAL A 60 8.26 -6.04 0.88
C VAL A 60 9.53 -5.83 0.08
N ALA A 61 9.86 -4.57 -0.21
CA ALA A 61 11.09 -4.22 -0.92
C ALA A 61 12.32 -4.59 -0.08
N GLU A 62 13.29 -5.27 -0.69
CA GLU A 62 14.57 -5.60 -0.06
C GLU A 62 15.59 -4.46 -0.22
N ASN A 63 15.43 -3.61 -1.24
CA ASN A 63 16.33 -2.52 -1.57
C ASN A 63 15.56 -1.24 -1.96
N ASP A 64 16.27 -0.10 -2.01
CA ASP A 64 15.73 1.22 -2.36
C ASP A 64 15.87 1.54 -3.87
N ASP A 65 15.83 0.52 -4.73
CA ASP A 65 16.11 0.62 -6.17
C ASP A 65 14.85 0.71 -7.05
N ALA A 66 13.69 0.95 -6.44
CA ALA A 66 12.44 1.08 -7.16
C ALA A 66 12.50 2.22 -8.19
N ASP A 67 12.07 1.93 -9.41
CA ASP A 67 11.93 2.95 -10.46
C ASP A 67 10.95 4.04 -10.02
N THR A 68 11.24 5.29 -10.43
CA THR A 68 10.38 6.43 -10.09
C THR A 68 8.99 6.30 -10.71
N GLY A 69 8.87 5.61 -11.86
CA GLY A 69 7.61 5.28 -12.52
C GLY A 69 6.79 4.20 -11.82
N ALA A 70 7.32 3.49 -10.82
CA ALA A 70 6.62 2.41 -10.12
C ALA A 70 5.29 2.87 -9.47
N MET A 71 5.18 4.16 -9.14
CA MET A 71 3.97 4.73 -8.53
C MET A 71 2.82 4.99 -9.52
N LEU A 72 3.02 4.86 -10.84
CA LEU A 72 1.99 5.18 -11.83
C LEU A 72 0.69 4.37 -11.63
N GLY A 73 0.82 3.09 -11.27
CA GLY A 73 -0.35 2.23 -10.97
C GLY A 73 -1.13 2.72 -9.75
N VAL A 74 -0.44 3.18 -8.70
CA VAL A 74 -1.06 3.72 -7.49
C VAL A 74 -1.72 5.07 -7.79
N HIS A 75 -1.02 5.95 -8.49
CA HIS A 75 -1.51 7.29 -8.84
C HIS A 75 -2.76 7.24 -9.73
N ARG A 76 -2.84 6.28 -10.65
CA ARG A 76 -4.05 6.05 -11.47
C ARG A 76 -5.32 5.87 -10.64
N TYR A 77 -5.22 5.20 -9.48
CA TYR A 77 -6.35 4.92 -8.60
C TYR A 77 -6.37 5.82 -7.35
N THR A 78 -5.49 6.82 -7.28
CA THR A 78 -5.50 7.80 -6.20
C THR A 78 -6.54 8.86 -6.52
N ALA A 79 -7.51 9.04 -5.64
CA ALA A 79 -8.49 10.10 -5.83
C ALA A 79 -7.83 11.48 -5.79
N ALA A 80 -8.26 12.34 -6.71
CA ALA A 80 -7.98 13.77 -6.60
C ALA A 80 -8.60 14.28 -5.29
N VAL A 81 -7.79 14.97 -4.50
CA VAL A 81 -8.22 15.67 -3.29
C VAL A 81 -8.35 17.14 -3.63
#